data_AF-I1C412-F1
#
_entry.id   AF-I1C412-F1
#
_cell.length_a   1.000
_cell.length_b   1.000
_cell.length_c   1.000
_cell.angle_alpha   90.00
_cell.angle_beta   90.00
_cell.angle_gamma   90.00
#
_symmetry.space_group_name_H-M   'P 1'
#
loop_
_entity.id
_entity.type
_entity.pdbx_description
1 polymer ?
#
loop_
_entity_poly.entity_id
_entity_poly.type
_entity_poly.pdbx_seq_one_letter_code
_entity_poly.pdbx_strand_id
1 'polypeptide(L)'
;MFACQKRVIVSQFRGLSRFHSSSIQLAGSDSGLFGKFNPWAKNNDKKEEIPVTPAQHTSEEPIVTFNVKYEDKEEFVSWKNKETIKDHEQIESTIKSIVLQHVNNAGEVNWKDLSLKDLNTKFHILKESMKQIGKEIPNYELNQIETTQDVLKAFTKNETSIENMTVYDYLEKNNESLPSNLKFVPRE
;
A
#
# COMPACT_ATOMS: atom_id res chain seq x y z
N MET A 1 16.37 37.04 57.51
CA MET A 1 15.28 36.11 57.14
C MET A 1 14.96 36.35 55.67
N PHE A 2 15.37 35.48 54.75
CA PHE A 2 15.13 35.66 53.32
C PHE A 2 13.96 34.77 52.89
N ALA A 3 12.88 35.39 52.42
CA ALA A 3 11.69 34.72 51.91
C ALA A 3 11.94 34.21 50.48
N CYS A 4 11.77 32.91 50.27
CA CYS A 4 11.86 32.27 48.96
C CYS A 4 10.46 32.25 48.32
N GLN A 5 10.22 33.09 47.31
CA GLN A 5 8.98 33.05 46.52
C GLN A 5 9.10 31.99 45.42
N LYS A 6 8.36 30.89 45.55
CA LYS A 6 8.15 29.91 44.46
C LYS A 6 7.14 30.47 43.47
N ARG A 7 7.57 30.76 42.24
CA ARG A 7 6.67 31.03 41.11
C ARG A 7 6.26 29.72 40.47
N VAL A 8 4.97 29.41 40.51
CA VAL A 8 4.35 28.31 39.75
C VAL A 8 3.82 28.92 38.45
N ILE A 9 4.36 28.48 37.31
CA ILE A 9 3.84 28.86 35.99
C ILE A 9 2.85 27.75 35.58
N VAL A 10 1.56 28.07 35.59
CA VAL A 10 0.51 27.20 35.04
C VAL A 10 0.26 27.66 33.60
N SER A 11 0.70 26.87 32.61
CA SER A 11 0.35 27.12 31.21
C SER A 11 -1.04 26.57 30.92
N GLN A 12 -1.99 27.46 30.63
CA GLN A 12 -3.32 27.10 30.13
C GLN A 12 -3.22 26.82 28.62
N PHE A 13 -3.33 25.56 28.21
CA PHE A 13 -3.60 25.22 26.82
C PHE A 13 -5.08 25.48 26.52
N ARG A 14 -5.36 26.60 25.82
CA ARG A 14 -6.66 26.84 25.18
C ARG A 14 -6.74 25.98 23.92
N GLY A 15 -7.46 24.86 24.00
CA GLY A 15 -7.83 24.07 22.82
C GLY A 15 -8.84 24.82 21.97
N LEU A 16 -8.40 25.37 20.84
CA LEU A 16 -9.29 25.76 19.74
C LEU A 16 -9.46 24.55 18.82
N SER A 17 -10.48 23.74 19.05
CA SER A 17 -10.95 22.79 18.05
C SER A 17 -11.71 23.54 16.96
N ARG A 18 -11.08 23.77 15.81
CA ARG A 18 -11.78 24.13 14.57
C ARG A 18 -12.15 22.83 13.86
N PHE A 19 -13.36 22.35 14.07
CA PHE A 19 -13.94 21.34 13.19
C PHE A 19 -14.32 22.01 11.87
N HIS A 20 -13.70 21.58 10.77
CA HIS A 20 -14.17 21.92 9.44
C HIS A 20 -15.37 21.03 9.11
N SER A 21 -16.59 21.57 9.12
CA SER A 21 -17.77 20.92 8.54
C SER A 21 -18.02 21.49 7.13
N SER A 22 -17.82 20.69 6.09
CA SER A 22 -18.31 21.02 4.75
C SER A 22 -19.73 20.48 4.61
N SER A 23 -20.73 21.37 4.67
CA SER A 23 -22.09 21.04 4.26
C SER A 23 -22.12 20.96 2.74
N ILE A 24 -22.32 19.78 2.16
CA ILE A 24 -22.63 19.62 0.74
C ILE A 24 -24.07 20.12 0.58
N GLN A 25 -24.25 21.26 -0.09
CA GLN A 25 -25.56 21.73 -0.51
C GLN A 25 -26.10 20.75 -1.56
N LEU A 26 -27.24 20.12 -1.25
CA LEU A 26 -27.95 19.22 -2.17
C LEU A 26 -28.27 19.95 -3.48
N ALA A 27 -27.98 19.25 -4.58
CA ALA A 27 -28.24 19.68 -5.95
C ALA A 27 -29.73 19.99 -6.16
N GLY A 28 -30.02 21.25 -6.46
CA GLY A 28 -31.38 21.72 -6.77
C GLY A 28 -31.40 23.07 -7.50
N SER A 29 -30.35 23.42 -8.24
CA SER A 29 -30.34 24.60 -9.09
C SER A 29 -29.65 24.30 -10.42
N ASP A 30 -30.43 24.24 -11.49
CA ASP A 30 -30.06 23.97 -12.89
C ASP A 30 -29.21 25.07 -13.55
N SER A 31 -28.32 25.73 -12.80
CA SER A 31 -27.44 26.79 -13.34
C SER A 31 -26.04 26.77 -12.75
N GLY A 32 -25.57 25.60 -12.29
CA GLY A 32 -24.21 25.41 -11.80
C GLY A 32 -23.26 24.92 -12.90
N LEU A 33 -22.12 25.60 -13.06
CA LEU A 33 -21.03 25.27 -14.00
C LEU A 33 -20.47 23.83 -13.86
N PHE A 34 -20.83 23.09 -12.81
CA PHE A 34 -20.45 21.70 -12.58
C PHE A 34 -21.28 20.67 -13.38
N GLY A 35 -22.48 21.01 -13.84
CA GLY A 35 -23.30 20.11 -14.68
C GLY A 35 -22.70 19.87 -16.07
N LYS A 36 -21.88 20.81 -16.57
CA LYS A 36 -21.21 20.74 -17.87
C LYS A 36 -19.99 19.81 -17.90
N PHE A 37 -19.50 19.37 -16.75
CA PHE A 37 -18.31 18.51 -16.64
C PHE A 37 -18.63 17.09 -16.20
N ASN A 38 -19.91 16.69 -16.19
CA ASN A 38 -20.27 15.30 -15.93
C ASN A 38 -20.45 14.52 -17.24
N PRO A 39 -19.51 13.64 -17.64
CA PRO A 39 -19.59 12.87 -18.87
C PRO A 39 -20.68 11.78 -18.84
N TRP A 40 -21.34 11.56 -17.69
CA TRP A 40 -22.45 10.61 -17.54
C TRP A 40 -23.84 11.26 -17.47
N ALA A 41 -23.93 12.60 -17.47
CA ALA A 41 -25.21 13.31 -17.58
C ALA A 41 -25.67 13.32 -19.05
N LYS A 42 -26.23 12.20 -19.49
CA LYS A 42 -26.84 12.08 -20.82
C LYS A 42 -28.10 12.96 -20.84
N ASN A 43 -28.03 14.10 -21.52
CA ASN A 43 -29.18 14.97 -21.77
C ASN A 43 -30.19 14.19 -22.63
N ASN A 44 -31.27 13.73 -21.99
CA ASN A 44 -32.42 13.15 -22.66
C ASN A 44 -33.26 14.26 -23.28
N ASP A 45 -32.88 14.74 -24.46
CA ASP A 45 -33.77 15.52 -25.32
C ASP A 45 -33.46 15.24 -26.79
N LYS A 46 -34.19 14.25 -27.32
CA LYS A 46 -34.76 14.20 -28.67
C LYS A 46 -35.57 12.90 -28.77
N LYS A 47 -36.84 13.00 -28.37
CA LYS A 47 -37.90 12.06 -28.76
C LYS A 47 -38.22 12.34 -30.23
N GLU A 48 -37.91 11.39 -31.10
CA GLU A 48 -38.63 11.22 -32.37
C GLU A 48 -39.29 9.85 -32.32
N GLU A 49 -40.61 9.87 -32.47
CA GLU A 49 -41.55 8.77 -32.33
C GLU A 49 -41.50 7.89 -33.59
N ILE A 50 -41.31 6.58 -33.42
CA ILE A 50 -41.52 5.60 -34.48
C ILE A 50 -42.54 4.58 -33.94
N PRO A 51 -43.64 4.28 -34.68
CA PRO A 51 -44.85 3.67 -34.13
C PRO A 51 -44.66 2.20 -33.74
N VAL A 52 -45.28 1.84 -32.62
CA VAL A 52 -45.43 0.46 -32.13
C VAL A 52 -46.43 -0.33 -32.96
N THR A 53 -45.99 -1.45 -33.53
CA THR A 53 -46.87 -2.60 -33.86
C THR A 53 -46.39 -3.84 -33.11
N PRO A 54 -47.32 -4.64 -32.54
CA PRO A 54 -46.97 -5.81 -31.75
C PRO A 54 -46.86 -7.03 -32.66
N ALA A 55 -45.72 -7.72 -32.65
CA ALA A 55 -45.69 -9.10 -33.11
C ALA A 55 -44.50 -9.87 -32.53
N GLN A 56 -44.87 -10.90 -31.78
CA GLN A 56 -44.20 -12.20 -31.66
C GLN A 56 -42.88 -12.28 -30.89
N HIS A 57 -43.02 -12.91 -29.71
CA HIS A 57 -41.98 -13.69 -29.07
C HIS A 57 -41.27 -14.58 -30.09
N THR A 58 -40.06 -14.19 -30.48
CA THR A 58 -39.06 -15.14 -30.97
C THR A 58 -38.07 -15.32 -29.84
N SER A 59 -38.22 -16.46 -29.17
CA SER A 59 -37.24 -17.04 -28.27
C SER A 59 -35.87 -17.04 -28.93
N GLU A 60 -34.92 -16.35 -28.33
CA GLU A 60 -33.48 -16.66 -28.33
C GLU A 60 -32.80 -15.54 -27.55
N GLU A 61 -32.80 -15.68 -26.22
CA GLU A 61 -31.89 -14.91 -25.38
C GLU A 61 -30.45 -15.32 -25.75
N PRO A 62 -29.58 -14.40 -26.19
CA PRO A 62 -28.17 -14.74 -26.29
C PRO A 62 -27.66 -14.95 -24.86
N ILE A 63 -27.28 -16.19 -24.55
CA ILE A 63 -26.53 -16.49 -23.34
C ILE A 63 -25.23 -15.69 -23.43
N VAL A 64 -25.16 -14.58 -22.69
CA VAL A 64 -23.94 -13.78 -22.55
C VAL A 64 -22.98 -14.58 -21.68
N THR A 65 -22.30 -15.57 -22.28
CA THR A 65 -21.11 -16.16 -21.68
C THR A 65 -20.03 -15.10 -21.67
N PHE A 66 -19.76 -14.53 -20.50
CA PHE A 66 -18.57 -13.74 -20.22
C PHE A 66 -17.33 -14.62 -20.36
N ASN A 67 -16.95 -14.96 -21.58
CA ASN A 67 -15.62 -15.46 -21.88
C ASN A 67 -14.66 -14.27 -21.84
N VAL A 68 -14.40 -13.79 -20.63
CA VAL A 68 -13.29 -12.87 -20.37
C VAL A 68 -12.03 -13.69 -20.60
N LYS A 69 -11.47 -13.59 -21.81
CA LYS A 69 -10.10 -14.02 -22.04
C LYS A 69 -9.23 -13.10 -21.22
N TYR A 70 -8.75 -13.60 -20.09
CA TYR A 70 -7.64 -12.97 -19.39
C TYR A 70 -6.44 -13.13 -20.31
N GLU A 71 -6.19 -12.13 -21.15
CA GLU A 71 -4.88 -11.97 -21.75
C GLU A 71 -3.88 -11.92 -20.60
N ASP A 72 -2.88 -12.79 -20.66
CA ASP A 72 -1.79 -12.85 -19.70
C ASP A 72 -1.29 -11.43 -19.50
N LYS A 73 -1.59 -10.90 -18.32
CA LYS A 73 -1.29 -9.52 -17.95
C LYS A 73 0.17 -9.30 -18.31
N GLU A 74 0.42 -8.32 -19.17
CA GLU A 74 1.76 -7.89 -19.54
C GLU A 74 2.63 -7.97 -18.30
N GLU A 75 3.66 -8.82 -18.37
CA GLU A 75 4.53 -9.13 -17.25
C GLU A 75 5.12 -7.80 -16.78
N PHE A 76 4.56 -7.25 -15.70
CA PHE A 76 4.94 -5.93 -15.21
C PHE A 76 6.46 -5.92 -15.10
N VAL A 77 7.12 -4.94 -15.73
CA VAL A 77 8.57 -4.78 -15.65
C VAL A 77 8.92 -4.58 -14.19
N SER A 78 9.21 -5.70 -13.55
CA SER A 78 9.43 -5.79 -12.14
C SER A 78 10.71 -5.02 -11.85
N TRP A 79 10.63 -4.01 -10.98
CA TRP A 79 11.83 -3.34 -10.47
C TRP A 79 12.71 -4.27 -9.64
N LYS A 80 12.30 -5.54 -9.45
CA LYS A 80 13.02 -6.54 -8.68
C LYS A 80 14.27 -6.98 -9.43
N ASN A 81 15.38 -6.96 -8.71
CA ASN A 81 16.56 -7.70 -9.10
C ASN A 81 16.22 -9.20 -9.14
N LYS A 82 16.75 -9.93 -10.11
CA LYS A 82 16.52 -11.39 -10.23
C LYS A 82 17.16 -12.16 -9.09
N GLU A 83 18.17 -11.56 -8.47
CA GLU A 83 18.93 -12.13 -7.36
C GLU A 83 18.68 -11.29 -6.10
N THR A 84 18.26 -11.96 -5.03
CA THR A 84 18.06 -11.35 -3.72
C THR A 84 19.31 -11.54 -2.87
N ILE A 85 19.90 -10.45 -2.39
CA ILE A 85 21.03 -10.51 -1.45
C ILE A 85 20.49 -10.94 -0.09
N LYS A 86 20.98 -12.07 0.44
CA LYS A 86 20.60 -12.58 1.77
C LYS A 86 21.67 -12.36 2.83
N ASP A 87 22.90 -12.10 2.42
CA ASP A 87 24.03 -11.94 3.32
C ASP A 87 23.99 -10.58 4.03
N HIS A 88 24.11 -10.61 5.36
CA HIS A 88 23.98 -9.42 6.20
C HIS A 88 25.10 -8.41 5.92
N GLU A 89 26.33 -8.87 5.73
CA GLU A 89 27.48 -7.99 5.48
C GLU A 89 27.35 -7.28 4.13
N GLN A 90 26.83 -7.97 3.12
CA GLN A 90 26.59 -7.41 1.80
C GLN A 90 25.45 -6.38 1.82
N ILE A 91 24.36 -6.65 2.54
CA ILE A 91 23.25 -5.71 2.76
C ILE A 91 23.75 -4.45 3.46
N GLU A 92 24.58 -4.61 4.49
CA GLU A 92 25.13 -3.48 5.24
C GLU A 92 26.04 -2.61 4.35
N SER A 93 26.92 -3.23 3.57
CA SER A 93 27.82 -2.54 2.64
C SER A 93 27.07 -1.78 1.54
N THR A 94 26.04 -2.40 0.95
CA THR A 94 25.22 -1.75 -0.09
C THR A 94 24.46 -0.56 0.46
N ILE A 95 23.80 -0.71 1.61
CA ILE A 95 23.07 0.41 2.25
C ILE A 95 24.03 1.52 2.64
N LYS A 96 25.21 1.20 3.20
CA LYS A 96 26.25 2.19 3.51
C LYS A 96 26.62 3.00 2.27
N SER A 97 26.89 2.33 1.15
CA SER A 97 27.24 2.98 -0.12
C SER A 97 26.15 3.95 -0.60
N ILE A 98 24.89 3.52 -0.57
CA ILE A 98 23.74 4.33 -0.98
C ILE A 98 23.55 5.54 -0.06
N VAL A 99 23.64 5.35 1.25
CA VAL A 99 23.48 6.44 2.23
C VAL A 99 24.57 7.51 2.03
N LEU A 100 25.81 7.10 1.80
CA LEU A 100 26.92 8.03 1.53
C LEU A 100 26.74 8.78 0.20
N GLN A 101 26.04 8.21 -0.77
CA GLN A 101 25.77 8.85 -2.05
C GLN A 101 24.68 9.94 -1.96
N HIS A 102 23.66 9.73 -1.11
CA HIS A 102 22.51 10.66 -1.00
C HIS A 102 22.60 11.64 0.16
N VAL A 103 23.47 11.38 1.15
CA VAL A 103 23.60 12.22 2.35
C VAL A 103 25.01 12.80 2.45
N ASN A 104 25.16 14.06 2.05
CA ASN A 104 26.46 14.76 2.04
C ASN A 104 27.15 14.89 3.42
N ASN A 105 26.38 14.81 4.51
CA ASN A 105 26.89 14.89 5.89
C ASN A 105 27.13 13.50 6.52
N ALA A 106 26.94 12.42 5.78
CA ALA A 106 27.17 11.08 6.29
C ALA A 106 28.67 10.76 6.30
N GLY A 107 29.24 10.58 7.49
CA GLY A 107 30.57 10.01 7.66
C GLY A 107 30.51 8.49 7.84
N GLU A 108 31.62 7.80 7.57
CA GLU A 108 31.72 6.33 7.69
C GLU A 108 31.40 5.78 9.09
N VAL A 109 31.44 6.63 10.12
CA VAL A 109 31.18 6.25 11.51
C VAL A 109 29.72 6.48 11.91
N ASN A 110 29.08 7.52 11.38
CA ASN A 110 27.77 7.98 11.88
C ASN A 110 26.60 7.61 10.94
N TRP A 111 26.87 6.92 9.84
CA TRP A 111 25.86 6.68 8.81
C TRP A 111 24.67 5.83 9.28
N LYS A 112 24.79 5.06 10.37
CA LYS A 112 23.71 4.22 10.94
C LYS A 112 22.68 5.01 11.76
N ASP A 113 23.08 6.14 12.35
CA ASP A 113 22.22 6.91 13.25
C ASP A 113 21.63 8.16 12.56
N LEU A 114 21.71 8.20 11.22
CA LEU A 114 21.21 9.33 10.45
C LEU A 114 19.69 9.32 10.41
N SER A 115 19.11 10.46 10.79
CA SER A 115 17.66 10.65 10.77
C SER A 115 17.17 10.94 9.35
N LEU A 116 16.23 10.13 8.86
CA LEU A 116 15.61 10.19 7.54
C LEU A 116 14.31 11.00 7.57
N LYS A 117 14.37 12.24 8.07
CA LYS A 117 13.19 13.13 8.15
C LYS A 117 12.77 13.71 6.80
N ASP A 118 13.74 13.95 5.93
CA ASP A 118 13.45 14.44 4.59
C ASP A 118 12.89 13.29 3.74
N LEU A 119 11.66 13.47 3.27
CA LEU A 119 10.92 12.44 2.52
C LEU A 119 11.58 12.13 1.19
N ASN A 120 12.23 13.11 0.55
CA ASN A 120 12.88 12.90 -0.74
C ASN A 120 14.12 12.02 -0.58
N THR A 121 15.04 12.36 0.32
CA THR A 121 16.21 11.51 0.61
C THR A 121 15.79 10.13 1.12
N LYS A 122 14.80 10.04 2.02
CA LYS A 122 14.25 8.75 2.47
C LYS A 122 13.76 7.91 1.29
N PHE A 123 13.00 8.49 0.38
CA PHE A 123 12.49 7.79 -0.81
C PHE A 123 13.63 7.31 -1.72
N HIS A 124 14.62 8.17 -2.00
CA HIS A 124 15.75 7.80 -2.85
C HIS A 124 16.58 6.66 -2.27
N ILE A 125 16.92 6.73 -0.98
CA ILE A 125 17.67 5.69 -0.28
C ILE A 125 16.90 4.36 -0.30
N LEU A 126 15.61 4.39 0.05
CA LEU A 126 14.78 3.17 0.06
C LEU A 126 14.64 2.57 -1.34
N LYS A 127 14.36 3.39 -2.35
CA LYS A 127 14.20 2.96 -3.74
C LYS A 127 15.46 2.28 -4.27
N GLU A 128 16.63 2.88 -4.06
CA GLU A 128 17.89 2.30 -4.51
C GLU A 128 18.27 1.05 -3.71
N SER A 129 18.00 1.04 -2.40
CA SER A 129 18.25 -0.13 -1.56
C SER A 129 17.41 -1.33 -2.01
N MET A 130 16.11 -1.13 -2.27
CA MET A 130 15.23 -2.17 -2.81
C MET A 130 15.69 -2.68 -4.17
N LYS A 131 16.14 -1.77 -5.04
CA LYS A 131 16.64 -2.12 -6.37
C LYS A 131 17.91 -2.97 -6.32
N GLN A 132 18.85 -2.65 -5.43
CA GLN A 132 20.12 -3.39 -5.33
C GLN A 132 19.95 -4.71 -4.58
N ILE A 133 19.27 -4.70 -3.43
CA ILE A 133 19.09 -5.88 -2.57
C ILE A 133 18.07 -6.86 -3.18
N GLY A 134 17.14 -6.36 -4.00
CA GLY A 134 16.07 -7.17 -4.60
C GLY A 134 14.93 -7.52 -3.64
N LYS A 135 14.90 -6.91 -2.45
CA LYS A 135 13.86 -7.10 -1.43
C LYS A 135 13.00 -5.85 -1.32
N GLU A 136 11.69 -6.03 -1.16
CA GLU A 136 10.74 -4.92 -0.98
C GLU A 136 10.41 -4.74 0.49
N ILE A 137 10.17 -3.49 0.91
CA ILE A 137 9.67 -3.19 2.24
C ILE A 137 8.16 -2.95 2.13
N PRO A 138 7.33 -3.65 2.91
CA PRO A 138 5.89 -3.48 2.84
C PRO A 138 5.47 -2.09 3.35
N ASN A 139 4.37 -1.57 2.78
CA ASN A 139 3.92 -0.20 3.03
C ASN A 139 3.70 0.12 4.52
N TYR A 140 3.23 -0.85 5.31
CA TYR A 140 2.99 -0.64 6.74
C TYR A 140 4.28 -0.41 7.55
N GLU A 141 5.43 -0.87 7.07
CA GLU A 141 6.74 -0.66 7.72
C GLU A 141 7.38 0.67 7.32
N LEU A 142 6.97 1.29 6.20
CA LEU A 142 7.58 2.53 5.71
C LEU A 142 7.48 3.69 6.71
N ASN A 143 6.38 3.76 7.48
CA ASN A 143 6.21 4.78 8.51
C ASN A 143 7.10 4.55 9.75
N GLN A 144 7.54 3.31 9.98
CA GLN A 144 8.39 2.95 11.13
C GLN A 144 9.88 3.24 10.88
N ILE A 145 10.24 3.55 9.63
CA ILE A 145 11.62 3.85 9.24
C ILE A 145 11.92 5.33 9.54
N GLU A 146 12.57 5.60 10.66
CA GLU A 146 13.00 6.96 11.04
C GLU A 146 14.50 7.19 10.85
N THR A 147 15.29 6.13 10.98
CA THR A 147 16.76 6.17 10.86
C THR A 147 17.28 5.19 9.81
N THR A 148 18.51 5.39 9.37
CA THR A 148 19.23 4.44 8.49
C THR A 148 19.45 3.08 9.17
N GLN A 149 19.55 3.01 10.50
CA GLN A 149 19.53 1.76 11.24
C GLN A 149 18.20 1.00 11.05
N ASP A 150 17.07 1.71 10.98
CA ASP A 150 15.77 1.08 10.76
C ASP A 150 15.64 0.55 9.33
N VAL A 151 16.29 1.21 8.36
CA VAL A 151 16.43 0.69 6.99
C VAL A 151 17.19 -0.64 7.01
N LEU A 152 18.35 -0.70 7.66
CA LEU A 152 19.12 -1.94 7.81
C LEU A 152 18.27 -3.03 8.43
N LYS A 153 17.60 -2.74 9.56
CA LYS A 153 16.71 -3.68 10.25
C LYS A 153 15.60 -4.19 9.34
N ALA A 154 14.99 -3.34 8.51
CA ALA A 154 13.92 -3.75 7.60
C ALA A 154 14.43 -4.78 6.56
N PHE A 155 15.64 -4.58 6.03
CA PHE A 155 16.22 -5.51 5.06
C PHE A 155 16.75 -6.81 5.71
N THR A 156 17.32 -6.72 6.92
CA THR A 156 17.89 -7.88 7.63
C THR A 156 16.87 -8.64 8.48
N LYS A 157 15.67 -8.10 8.70
CA LYS A 157 14.56 -8.83 9.29
C LYS A 157 14.33 -10.08 8.45
N ASN A 158 14.60 -11.23 9.05
CA ASN A 158 14.27 -12.52 8.48
C ASN A 158 12.80 -12.44 8.10
N GLU A 159 12.52 -12.50 6.79
CA GLU A 159 11.17 -12.81 6.35
C GLU A 159 10.88 -14.13 7.05
N THR A 160 9.93 -14.12 7.99
CA THR A 160 9.23 -15.34 8.36
C THR A 160 8.85 -15.93 7.02
N SER A 161 9.51 -17.00 6.60
CA SER A 161 9.29 -17.58 5.29
C SER A 161 7.82 -17.97 5.29
N ILE A 162 7.00 -17.10 4.68
CA ILE A 162 5.62 -17.43 4.40
C ILE A 162 5.77 -18.41 3.27
N GLU A 163 6.02 -19.67 3.62
CA GLU A 163 5.91 -20.75 2.68
C GLU A 163 4.49 -20.63 2.14
N ASN A 164 4.38 -20.37 0.84
CA ASN A 164 3.10 -20.38 0.13
C ASN A 164 2.64 -21.84 0.10
N MET A 165 2.19 -22.31 1.25
CA MET A 165 1.81 -23.68 1.51
C MET A 165 0.31 -23.70 1.66
N THR A 166 -0.37 -24.54 0.89
CA THR A 166 -1.81 -24.65 1.03
C THR A 166 -2.14 -25.28 2.38
N VAL A 167 -3.34 -25.00 2.89
CA VAL A 167 -3.82 -25.65 4.12
C VAL A 167 -3.82 -27.17 3.96
N TYR A 168 -4.11 -27.65 2.74
CA TYR A 168 -4.04 -29.07 2.40
C TYR A 168 -2.64 -29.63 2.61
N ASP A 169 -1.63 -29.04 1.95
CA ASP A 169 -0.24 -29.47 2.07
C ASP A 169 0.18 -29.45 3.55
N TYR A 170 -0.26 -28.44 4.31
CA TYR A 170 0.14 -28.26 5.70
C TYR A 170 -0.41 -29.38 6.58
N LEU A 171 -1.66 -29.76 6.35
CA LEU A 171 -2.30 -30.86 7.06
C LEU A 171 -1.74 -32.21 6.64
N GLU A 172 -1.35 -32.39 5.37
CA GLU A 172 -0.63 -33.59 4.93
C GLU A 172 0.74 -33.72 5.61
N LYS A 173 1.56 -32.67 5.61
CA LYS A 173 2.87 -32.69 6.28
C LYS A 173 2.76 -32.93 7.78
N ASN A 174 1.69 -32.43 8.42
CA ASN A 174 1.48 -32.54 9.86
C ASN A 174 0.50 -33.67 10.25
N ASN A 175 0.23 -34.61 9.35
CA ASN A 175 -0.76 -35.67 9.56
C ASN A 175 -0.43 -36.53 10.80
N GLU A 176 0.86 -36.70 11.11
CA GLU A 176 1.31 -37.43 12.31
C GLU A 176 0.98 -36.72 13.63
N SER A 177 0.79 -35.40 13.62
CA SER A 177 0.40 -34.62 14.80
C SER A 177 -1.13 -34.51 14.96
N LEU A 178 -1.89 -34.96 13.96
CA LEU A 178 -3.35 -34.92 14.01
C LEU A 178 -3.88 -35.98 14.99
N PRO A 179 -4.93 -35.67 15.77
CA PRO A 179 -5.61 -36.66 16.59
C PRO A 179 -6.10 -37.84 15.76
N SER A 180 -6.02 -39.07 16.31
CA SER A 180 -6.38 -40.30 15.58
C SER A 180 -7.85 -40.37 15.14
N ASN A 181 -8.72 -39.54 15.73
CA ASN A 181 -10.12 -39.39 15.37
C ASN A 181 -10.38 -38.35 14.28
N LEU A 182 -9.35 -37.66 13.77
CA LEU A 182 -9.44 -36.67 12.70
C LEU A 182 -8.76 -37.22 11.45
N LYS A 183 -9.49 -37.19 10.33
CA LYS A 183 -8.94 -37.48 8.99
C LYS A 183 -9.34 -36.37 8.06
N PHE A 184 -8.37 -35.81 7.35
CA PHE A 184 -8.65 -34.83 6.31
C PHE A 184 -9.00 -35.55 5.01
N VAL A 185 -10.11 -35.16 4.37
CA VAL A 185 -10.52 -35.66 3.05
C VAL A 185 -10.63 -34.45 2.12
N PRO A 186 -9.82 -34.36 1.06
CA PRO A 186 -9.94 -33.27 0.09
C PRO A 186 -11.30 -33.31 -0.61
N ARG A 187 -11.85 -32.14 -0.91
CA ARG A 187 -13.09 -32.01 -1.69
C ARG A 187 -12.69 -31.91 -3.17
N GLU A 188 -13.13 -32.88 -3.96
CA GLU A 188 -12.99 -32.88 -5.43
C GLU A 188 -13.84 -31.78 -6.09
#